data_AF-A0A4Y6R009-F1
#
_entry.id   AF-A0A4Y6R009-F1
#
_cell.length_a   1.000
_cell.length_b   1.000
_cell.length_c   1.000
_cell.angle_alpha   90.00
_cell.angle_beta   90.00
_cell.angle_gamma   90.00
#
_symmetry.space_group_name_H-M   'P 1'
#
loop_
_entity.id
_entity.type
_entity.pdbx_description
1 polymer ?
#
loop_
_entity_poly.entity_id
_entity_poly.type
_entity_poly.pdbx_seq_one_letter_code
_entity_poly.pdbx_strand_id
1 'polypeptide(L)'
;MIPKQAIIAAREAMREVTPPPGVSKADWLAEYGSVALIAGAIAAAAPYIKAQAIDKAVEDAEGLGMEEVPVHSLRFRADCYRNIGANLYGGKA
;
A
#
# COMPACT_ATOMS: atom_id res chain seq x y z
N MET A 1 2.59 -3.34 -10.43
CA MET A 1 1.66 -2.26 -10.85
C MET A 1 0.96 -1.75 -9.58
N ILE A 2 0.93 -0.44 -9.32
CA ILE A 2 0.29 0.13 -8.12
C ILE A 2 -1.24 -0.03 -8.25
N PRO A 3 -1.97 -0.54 -7.23
CA PRO A 3 -3.43 -0.66 -7.29
C PRO A 3 -4.12 0.69 -7.52
N LYS A 4 -5.19 0.74 -8.31
CA LYS A 4 -5.93 2.00 -8.57
C LYS A 4 -6.48 2.64 -7.30
N GLN A 5 -6.87 1.82 -6.33
CA GLN A 5 -7.39 2.20 -5.02
C GLN A 5 -6.35 2.96 -4.20
N ALA A 6 -5.08 2.53 -4.26
CA ALA A 6 -3.96 3.20 -3.61
C ALA A 6 -3.75 4.63 -4.16
N ILE A 7 -3.96 4.83 -5.46
CA ILE A 7 -3.86 6.16 -6.10
C ILE A 7 -5.05 7.05 -5.70
N ILE A 8 -6.26 6.48 -5.60
CA ILE A 8 -7.46 7.21 -5.17
C ILE A 8 -7.32 7.65 -3.71
N ALA A 9 -6.97 6.74 -2.81
CA ALA A 9 -6.76 7.05 -1.39
C ALA A 9 -5.65 8.09 -1.18
N ALA A 10 -4.55 8.00 -1.95
CA ALA A 10 -3.50 9.02 -1.92
C ALA A 10 -4.02 10.40 -2.38
N ARG A 11 -4.87 10.45 -3.40
CA ARG A 11 -5.51 11.71 -3.84
C ARG A 11 -6.47 12.28 -2.81
N GLU A 12 -7.25 11.45 -2.15
CA GLU A 12 -8.19 11.88 -1.10
C GLU A 12 -7.45 12.41 0.13
N ALA A 13 -6.38 11.74 0.57
CA ALA A 13 -5.53 12.22 1.66
C ALA A 13 -4.93 13.60 1.33
N MET A 14 -4.47 13.81 0.08
CA MET A 14 -3.96 15.11 -0.38
C MET A 14 -5.02 16.21 -0.39
N ARG A 15 -6.30 15.86 -0.55
CA ARG A 15 -7.41 16.82 -0.47
C ARG A 15 -7.63 17.34 0.95
N GLU A 16 -7.35 16.54 1.98
CA GLU A 16 -7.55 16.93 3.38
C GLU A 16 -6.34 17.65 4.00
N VAL A 17 -5.21 17.70 3.29
CA VAL A 17 -4.02 18.39 3.80
C VAL A 17 -4.32 19.87 4.06
N THR A 18 -4.00 20.27 5.30
CA THR A 18 -4.01 21.66 5.76
C THR A 18 -2.58 22.18 5.74
N PRO A 19 -2.27 23.23 4.96
CA PRO A 19 -0.93 23.81 4.91
C PRO A 19 -0.55 24.52 6.22
N PRO A 20 0.75 24.81 6.43
CA PRO A 20 1.20 25.69 7.50
C PRO A 20 0.53 27.08 7.44
N PRO A 21 0.35 27.76 8.59
CA PRO A 21 -0.21 29.11 8.62
C PRO A 21 0.57 30.07 7.73
N GLY A 22 -0.13 30.85 6.91
CA GLY A 22 0.50 31.82 6.00
C GLY A 22 0.94 31.27 4.64
N VAL A 23 0.78 29.97 4.39
CA VAL A 23 1.07 29.36 3.08
C VAL A 23 -0.23 28.97 2.39
N SER A 24 -0.38 29.34 1.11
CA SER A 24 -1.56 28.94 0.34
C SER A 24 -1.53 27.44 0.05
N LYS A 25 -2.70 26.81 0.00
CA LYS A 25 -2.80 25.38 -0.34
C LYS A 25 -2.28 25.08 -1.75
N ALA A 26 -2.45 26.01 -2.68
CA ALA A 26 -1.95 25.86 -4.05
C ALA A 26 -0.42 25.81 -4.08
N ASP A 27 0.26 26.74 -3.39
CA ASP A 27 1.72 26.80 -3.35
C ASP A 27 2.31 25.59 -2.63
N TRP A 28 1.69 25.21 -1.51
CA TRP A 28 2.12 24.02 -0.76
C TRP A 28 1.98 22.73 -1.57
N LEU A 29 0.88 22.57 -2.31
CA LEU A 29 0.68 21.42 -3.21
C LEU A 29 1.57 21.47 -4.45
N ALA A 30 1.92 22.66 -4.95
CA ALA A 30 2.85 22.79 -6.08
C ALA A 30 4.27 22.33 -5.70
N GLU A 31 4.71 22.66 -4.48
CA GLU A 31 6.05 22.34 -4.00
C GLU A 31 6.15 20.89 -3.47
N TYR A 32 5.17 20.45 -2.67
CA TYR A 32 5.22 19.17 -1.96
C TYR A 32 4.22 18.13 -2.46
N GLY A 33 3.25 18.52 -3.30
CA GLY A 33 2.12 17.68 -3.65
C GLY A 33 2.50 16.44 -4.45
N SER A 34 3.45 16.56 -5.37
CA SER A 34 3.98 15.43 -6.15
C SER A 34 4.67 14.40 -5.26
N VAL A 35 5.50 14.87 -4.33
CA VAL A 35 6.24 14.02 -3.38
C VAL A 35 5.29 13.32 -2.43
N ALA A 36 4.32 14.05 -1.87
CA ALA A 36 3.33 13.51 -0.96
C ALA A 36 2.38 12.52 -1.66
N LEU A 37 2.00 12.77 -2.92
CA LEU A 37 1.22 11.83 -3.73
C LEU A 37 1.99 10.53 -3.98
N ILE A 38 3.27 10.61 -4.35
CA ILE A 38 4.13 9.45 -4.57
C ILE A 38 4.32 8.67 -3.27
N ALA A 39 4.63 9.35 -2.17
CA ALA A 39 4.77 8.73 -0.85
C ALA A 39 3.47 8.03 -0.41
N GLY A 40 2.32 8.67 -0.60
CA GLY A 40 1.00 8.06 -0.34
C GLY A 40 0.74 6.84 -1.20
N ALA A 41 1.05 6.89 -2.50
CA ALA A 41 0.90 5.76 -3.41
C ALA A 41 1.83 4.58 -3.04
N ILE A 42 3.07 4.86 -2.61
CA ILE A 42 4.00 3.84 -2.10
C ILE A 42 3.47 3.22 -0.82
N ALA A 43 3.03 4.04 0.14
CA ALA A 43 2.49 3.59 1.41
C ALA A 43 1.24 2.71 1.21
N ALA A 44 0.39 3.07 0.26
CA ALA A 44 -0.81 2.32 -0.07
C ALA A 44 -0.52 1.03 -0.87
N ALA A 45 0.55 1.00 -1.67
CA ALA A 45 0.98 -0.21 -2.38
C ALA A 45 1.75 -1.20 -1.48
N ALA A 46 2.43 -0.72 -0.44
CA ALA A 46 3.35 -1.51 0.38
C ALA A 46 2.73 -2.79 0.98
N PRO A 47 1.48 -2.79 1.50
CA PRO A 47 0.87 -4.03 2.01
C PRO A 47 0.67 -5.07 0.90
N TYR A 48 0.23 -4.66 -0.28
CA TYR A 48 0.03 -5.57 -1.41
C TYR A 48 1.34 -6.13 -1.96
N ILE A 49 2.39 -5.31 -2.01
CA ILE A 49 3.74 -5.76 -2.39
C ILE A 49 4.25 -6.82 -1.40
N LYS A 50 4.03 -6.61 -0.09
CA LYS A 50 4.38 -7.59 0.94
C LYS A 50 3.60 -8.89 0.77
N ALA A 51 2.30 -8.83 0.49
CA ALA A 51 1.49 -10.02 0.23
C ALA A 51 2.01 -10.81 -0.98
N GLN A 52 2.29 -10.13 -2.10
CA GLN A 52 2.82 -10.76 -3.32
C GLN A 52 4.19 -11.42 -3.10
N ALA A 53 5.07 -10.78 -2.32
CA ALA A 53 6.37 -11.37 -2.00
C ALA A 53 6.23 -12.67 -1.18
N ILE A 54 5.24 -12.72 -0.29
CA ILE A 54 4.96 -13.92 0.51
C ILE A 54 4.35 -15.02 -0.36
N ASP A 55 3.39 -14.70 -1.24
CA ASP A 55 2.83 -15.67 -2.17
C ASP A 55 3.93 -16.34 -3.01
N LYS A 56 4.85 -15.53 -3.55
CA LYS A 56 5.97 -16.03 -4.33
C LYS A 56 6.92 -16.92 -3.52
N ALA A 57 7.22 -16.53 -2.28
CA ALA A 57 8.04 -17.35 -1.40
C ALA A 57 7.37 -18.71 -1.06
N VAL A 58 6.03 -18.73 -0.99
CA VAL A 58 5.25 -19.96 -0.82
C VAL A 58 5.30 -20.83 -2.08
N GLU A 59 5.08 -20.24 -3.26
CA GLU A 59 5.19 -20.96 -4.55
C GLU A 59 6.57 -21.58 -4.74
N ASP A 60 7.63 -20.82 -4.44
CA ASP A 60 9.01 -21.30 -4.50
C ASP A 60 9.25 -22.46 -3.51
N ALA A 61 8.75 -22.36 -2.28
CA ALA A 61 8.89 -23.41 -1.26
C ALA A 61 8.13 -24.70 -1.62
N GLU A 62 6.91 -24.59 -2.14
CA GLU A 62 6.11 -25.73 -2.62
C GLU A 62 6.77 -26.39 -3.83
N GLY A 63 7.29 -25.59 -4.78
CA GLY A 63 8.00 -26.09 -5.96
C GLY A 63 9.33 -26.80 -5.65
N LEU A 64 10.00 -26.41 -4.56
CA LEU A 64 11.22 -27.05 -4.08
C LEU A 64 10.97 -28.25 -3.15
N GLY A 65 9.70 -28.56 -2.84
CA GLY A 65 9.35 -29.67 -1.94
C GLY A 65 9.80 -29.44 -0.49
N MET A 66 9.85 -28.19 -0.02
CA MET A 66 10.30 -27.88 1.34
C MET A 66 9.18 -28.13 2.37
N GLU A 67 9.20 -29.30 3.01
CA GLU A 67 8.16 -29.72 3.97
C GLU A 67 8.16 -28.92 5.29
N GLU A 68 9.28 -28.30 5.67
CA GLU A 68 9.40 -27.54 6.93
C GLU A 68 8.86 -26.11 6.84
N VAL A 69 8.59 -25.60 5.63
CA VAL A 69 8.11 -24.22 5.46
C VAL A 69 6.66 -24.15 5.92
N PRO A 70 6.30 -23.27 6.88
CA PRO A 70 4.94 -23.16 7.38
C PRO A 70 4.05 -22.39 6.38
N VAL A 71 3.77 -23.00 5.22
CA VAL A 71 3.04 -22.43 4.09
C VAL A 71 1.68 -21.86 4.52
N HIS A 72 0.96 -22.56 5.40
CA HIS A 72 -0.33 -22.09 5.90
C HIS A 72 -0.20 -20.75 6.64
N SER A 73 0.79 -20.63 7.53
CA SER A 73 1.07 -19.39 8.27
C SER A 73 1.51 -18.25 7.36
N LEU A 74 2.26 -18.56 6.30
CA LEU A 74 2.67 -17.57 5.29
C LEU A 74 1.47 -17.04 4.51
N ARG A 75 0.58 -17.93 4.03
CA ARG A 75 -0.66 -17.54 3.34
C ARG A 75 -1.54 -16.66 4.22
N PHE A 76 -1.72 -17.02 5.49
CA PHE A 76 -2.45 -16.18 6.45
C PHE A 76 -1.85 -14.77 6.58
N ARG A 77 -0.51 -14.65 6.65
CA ARG A 77 0.16 -13.34 6.70
C ARG A 77 -0.05 -12.52 5.43
N ALA A 78 -0.04 -13.17 4.25
CA ALA A 78 -0.34 -12.49 3.00
C ALA A 78 -1.77 -11.90 3.01
N ASP A 79 -2.75 -12.65 3.50
CA ASP A 79 -4.13 -12.18 3.67
C ASP A 79 -4.24 -11.01 4.65
N CYS A 80 -3.52 -11.07 5.78
CA CYS A 80 -3.47 -9.94 6.72
C CYS A 80 -2.96 -8.66 6.04
N TYR A 81 -1.90 -8.73 5.22
CA TYR A 81 -1.41 -7.55 4.51
C TYR A 81 -2.39 -7.03 3.47
N ARG A 82 -3.09 -7.90 2.74
CA ARG A 82 -4.16 -7.49 1.81
C ARG A 82 -5.28 -6.77 2.55
N ASN A 83 -5.71 -7.29 3.70
CA ASN A 83 -6.75 -6.69 4.54
C ASN A 83 -6.31 -5.33 5.13
N ILE A 84 -5.05 -5.19 5.55
CA ILE A 84 -4.50 -3.90 5.97
C ILE A 84 -4.56 -2.90 4.82
N GLY A 85 -4.12 -3.29 3.62
CA GLY A 85 -4.20 -2.45 2.43
C GLY A 85 -5.64 -2.03 2.11
N ALA A 86 -6.59 -2.97 2.18
CA ALA A 86 -8.00 -2.73 1.88
C ALA A 86 -8.66 -1.80 2.93
N ASN A 87 -8.39 -1.99 4.22
CA ASN A 87 -8.97 -1.15 5.27
C ASN A 87 -8.40 0.26 5.28
N LEU A 88 -7.11 0.42 4.99
CA LEU A 88 -6.45 1.73 4.99
C LEU A 88 -6.66 2.50 3.69
N TYR A 89 -6.76 1.82 2.55
CA TYR A 89 -6.68 2.45 1.22
C TYR A 89 -7.68 1.91 0.19
N GLY A 90 -8.54 0.96 0.56
CA GLY A 90 -9.49 0.31 -0.35
C GLY A 90 -10.70 1.15 -0.73
N GLY A 91 -10.92 2.29 -0.07
CA GLY A 91 -12.15 3.09 -0.18
C GLY A 91 -13.33 2.34 0.42
N LYS A 92 -13.99 2.92 1.43
CA LYS A 92 -15.35 2.45 1.76
C LYS A 92 -16.25 2.85 0.59
N ALA A 93 -16.95 1.86 0.02
CA ALA A 93 -18.04 2.08 -0.92
C ALA A 93 -19.14 2.93 -0.28
#